data_AF-A0A533YM39-F1
#
_entry.id   AF-A0A533YM39-F1
#
_cell.length_a   1.000
_cell.length_b   1.000
_cell.length_c   1.000
_cell.angle_alpha   90.00
_cell.angle_beta   90.00
_cell.angle_gamma   90.00
#
_symmetry.space_group_name_H-M   'P 1'
#
loop_
_entity.id
_entity.type
_entity.pdbx_description
1 polymer ?
#
loop_
_entity_poly.entity_id
_entity_poly.type
_entity_poly.pdbx_seq_one_letter_code
_entity_poly.pdbx_strand_id
1 'polypeptide(L)'
;MKLAEVDVRTLVHDEKADLAAIETAMKKSESTHTALRLDGVKALRAAAVVLTPEQREKWRAIRMERHGGGRHAESPRSGAYSEEPMASPHEDAQPDEDYDELMAILHDLPERAG
;
A
#
# COMPACT_ATOMS: atom_id res chain seq x y z
N MET A 1 -16.58 2.53 -3.41
CA MET A 1 -15.85 2.90 -2.19
C MET A 1 -16.69 2.50 -0.98
N LYS A 2 -16.07 1.92 0.05
CA LYS A 2 -16.75 1.70 1.34
C LYS A 2 -16.90 3.03 2.06
N LEU A 3 -17.98 3.23 2.82
CA LEU A 3 -18.25 4.48 3.55
C LEU A 3 -17.05 4.94 4.40
N ALA A 4 -16.36 4.01 5.07
CA ALA A 4 -15.18 4.33 5.88
C ALA A 4 -13.97 4.84 5.08
N GLU A 5 -13.84 4.50 3.79
CA GLU A 5 -12.79 5.04 2.92
C GLU A 5 -13.13 6.46 2.45
N VAL A 6 -14.43 6.72 2.24
CA VAL A 6 -14.93 8.05 1.90
C VAL A 6 -14.74 8.99 3.10
N ASP A 7 -15.07 8.54 4.31
CA ASP A 7 -14.89 9.29 5.56
C ASP A 7 -13.43 9.75 5.72
N VAL A 8 -12.44 8.87 5.50
CA VAL A 8 -11.01 9.23 5.57
C VAL A 8 -10.65 10.26 4.51
N ARG A 9 -11.04 10.02 3.25
CA ARG A 9 -10.71 10.94 2.15
C ARG A 9 -11.30 12.32 2.37
N THR A 10 -12.55 12.41 2.82
CA THR A 10 -13.22 13.68 3.10
C THR A 10 -12.52 14.43 4.22
N LEU A 11 -12.17 13.76 5.32
CA LEU A 11 -11.56 14.41 6.48
C LEU A 11 -10.10 14.85 6.23
N VAL A 12 -9.33 14.11 5.42
CA VAL A 12 -7.94 14.48 5.10
C VAL A 12 -7.86 15.76 4.24
N HIS A 13 -8.88 16.04 3.42
CA HIS A 13 -8.94 17.25 2.60
C HIS A 13 -9.68 18.42 3.28
N ASP A 14 -10.20 18.23 4.50
CA ASP A 14 -10.81 19.31 5.28
C ASP A 14 -9.77 19.90 6.25
N GLU A 15 -9.27 21.10 5.94
CA GLU A 15 -8.29 21.82 6.76
C GLU A 15 -8.76 22.10 8.20
N LYS A 16 -10.08 22.05 8.44
CA LYS A 16 -10.67 22.26 9.77
C LYS A 16 -10.86 20.95 10.52
N ALA A 17 -10.62 19.80 9.90
CA ALA A 17 -10.77 18.51 10.53
C ALA A 17 -9.73 18.34 11.64
N ASP A 18 -10.20 17.91 12.81
CA ASP A 18 -9.33 17.55 13.92
C ASP A 18 -8.56 16.26 13.60
N LEU A 19 -7.28 16.20 13.96
CA LEU A 19 -6.43 15.02 13.78
C LEU A 19 -7.02 13.78 14.48
N ALA A 20 -7.68 13.96 15.62
CA ALA A 20 -8.35 12.85 16.31
C ALA A 20 -9.52 12.26 15.50
N ALA A 21 -10.21 13.10 14.72
CA ALA A 21 -11.29 12.65 13.83
C ALA A 21 -10.73 11.87 12.65
N ILE A 22 -9.63 12.33 12.05
CA ILE A 22 -8.92 11.63 10.97
C ILE A 22 -8.43 10.27 11.47
N GLU A 23 -7.76 10.21 12.63
CA GLU A 23 -7.27 8.97 13.22
C GLU A 23 -8.41 7.96 13.47
N THR A 24 -9.56 8.45 13.97
CA THR A 24 -10.75 7.62 14.21
C THR A 24 -11.29 7.04 12.91
N ALA A 25 -11.38 7.84 11.84
CA ALA A 25 -11.84 7.37 10.54
C ALA A 25 -10.88 6.33 9.93
N MET A 26 -9.56 6.52 10.09
CA MET A 26 -8.55 5.56 9.65
C MET A 26 -8.70 4.21 10.37
N LYS A 27 -8.77 4.22 11.71
CA LYS A 27 -8.99 3.00 12.51
C LYS A 27 -10.27 2.25 12.10
N LYS A 28 -11.36 2.98 11.86
CA LYS A 28 -12.63 2.41 11.39
C LYS A 28 -12.48 1.76 10.00
N SER A 29 -11.77 2.42 9.08
CA SER A 29 -11.49 1.88 7.75
C SER A 29 -10.68 0.58 7.82
N GLU A 30 -9.60 0.57 8.60
CA GLU A 30 -8.73 -0.61 8.80
C GLU A 30 -9.48 -1.76 9.47
N SER A 31 -10.29 -1.47 10.49
CA SER A 31 -11.13 -2.47 11.15
C SER A 31 -12.11 -3.12 10.15
N THR A 32 -12.75 -2.30 9.30
CA THR A 32 -13.68 -2.77 8.27
C THR A 32 -12.97 -3.62 7.20
N HIS A 33 -11.75 -3.25 6.82
CA HIS A 33 -10.92 -4.04 5.91
C HIS A 33 -10.52 -5.38 6.51
N THR A 34 -10.10 -5.37 7.77
CA THR A 34 -9.69 -6.57 8.51
C THR A 34 -10.86 -7.55 8.65
N ALA A 35 -12.04 -7.06 9.02
CA ALA A 35 -13.26 -7.87 9.11
C ALA A 35 -13.59 -8.55 7.78
N LEU A 36 -13.56 -7.81 6.65
CA LEU A 36 -13.83 -8.37 5.34
C LEU A 36 -12.81 -9.47 4.96
N ARG A 37 -11.52 -9.24 5.20
CA ARG A 37 -10.47 -10.23 4.92
C ARG A 37 -10.68 -11.50 5.75
N LEU A 38 -11.03 -11.34 7.02
CA LEU A 38 -11.31 -12.47 7.91
C LEU A 38 -12.54 -13.28 7.45
N ASP A 39 -13.61 -12.61 7.02
CA ASP A 39 -14.79 -13.29 6.49
C ASP A 39 -14.49 -14.04 5.19
N GLY A 40 -13.62 -13.48 4.33
CA GLY A 40 -13.07 -14.19 3.18
C GLY A 40 -12.33 -15.47 3.59
N VAL A 41 -11.48 -15.41 4.61
CA VAL A 41 -10.77 -16.60 5.14
C VAL A 41 -11.75 -17.64 5.67
N LYS A 42 -12.77 -17.24 6.43
CA LYS A 42 -13.81 -18.14 6.94
C LYS A 42 -14.55 -18.82 5.78
N ALA A 43 -14.96 -18.07 4.77
CA ALA A 43 -15.65 -18.60 3.60
C ALA A 43 -14.77 -19.62 2.84
N LEU A 44 -13.49 -19.32 2.65
CA LEU A 44 -12.55 -20.25 2.00
C LEU A 44 -12.35 -21.54 2.81
N ARG A 45 -12.31 -21.46 4.14
CA ARG A 45 -12.23 -22.64 5.01
C ARG A 45 -13.51 -23.47 4.95
N ALA A 46 -14.68 -22.83 5.01
CA ALA A 46 -15.97 -23.50 4.89
C ALA A 46 -16.12 -24.22 3.54
N ALA A 47 -15.73 -23.56 2.44
CA ALA A 47 -15.72 -24.17 1.11
C ALA A 47 -14.78 -25.38 1.02
N ALA A 48 -13.62 -25.34 1.67
CA ALA A 48 -12.68 -26.47 1.65
C ALA A 48 -13.22 -27.71 2.39
N VAL A 49 -14.08 -27.54 3.39
CA VAL A 49 -14.67 -28.65 4.16
C VAL A 49 -15.58 -29.54 3.29
N VAL A 50 -16.29 -28.96 2.33
CA VAL A 50 -17.23 -29.72 1.46
C VAL A 50 -16.54 -30.42 0.29
N LEU A 51 -15.26 -30.17 0.06
CA LEU A 51 -14.49 -30.80 -1.01
C LEU A 51 -13.97 -32.18 -0.61
N THR A 52 -13.95 -33.10 -1.57
CA THR A 52 -13.22 -34.38 -1.45
C THR A 52 -11.70 -34.15 -1.33
N PRO A 53 -10.92 -35.10 -0.80
CA PRO A 53 -9.46 -34.99 -0.69
C PRO A 53 -8.77 -34.62 -2.02
N GLU A 54 -9.17 -35.26 -3.11
CA GLU A 54 -8.61 -35.07 -4.45
C GLU A 54 -8.93 -33.66 -4.99
N GLN A 55 -10.16 -33.18 -4.77
CA GLN A 55 -10.55 -31.83 -5.13
C GLN A 55 -9.82 -30.76 -4.32
N ARG A 56 -9.54 -31.02 -3.03
CA ARG A 56 -8.73 -30.10 -2.20
C ARG A 56 -7.29 -30.00 -2.68
N GLU A 57 -6.69 -31.11 -3.10
CA GLU A 57 -5.35 -31.12 -3.69
C GLU A 57 -5.29 -30.25 -4.95
N LYS A 58 -6.21 -30.49 -5.89
CA LYS A 58 -6.32 -29.70 -7.12
C LYS A 58 -6.53 -28.21 -6.82
N TRP A 59 -7.40 -27.88 -5.86
CA TRP A 59 -7.67 -26.51 -5.48
C TRP A 59 -6.47 -25.82 -4.81
N ARG A 60 -5.69 -26.55 -3.98
CA ARG A 60 -4.44 -26.03 -3.42
C ARG A 60 -3.41 -25.76 -4.52
N ALA A 61 -3.25 -26.66 -5.48
CA ALA A 61 -2.34 -26.46 -6.61
C ALA A 61 -2.67 -25.19 -7.42
N ILE A 62 -3.94 -24.99 -7.78
CA ILE A 62 -4.40 -23.77 -8.49
C ILE A 62 -4.14 -22.51 -7.67
N ARG A 63 -4.34 -22.56 -6.35
CA ARG A 63 -4.07 -21.42 -5.47
C ARG A 63 -2.57 -21.11 -5.40
N MET A 64 -1.72 -22.13 -5.27
CA MET A 64 -0.27 -21.95 -5.20
C MET A 64 0.28 -21.41 -6.52
N GLU A 65 -0.25 -21.80 -7.66
CA GLU A 65 0.14 -21.23 -8.96
C GLU A 65 -0.21 -19.74 -9.04
N ARG A 66 -1.42 -19.36 -8.60
CA ARG A 66 -1.88 -17.95 -8.61
C ARG A 66 -1.14 -17.04 -7.62
N HIS A 67 -0.64 -17.59 -6.51
CA HIS A 67 0.04 -16.81 -5.46
C HIS A 67 1.55 -17.05 -5.35
N GLY A 68 2.09 -18.07 -6.03
CA GLY A 68 3.51 -18.47 -5.99
C GLY A 68 4.38 -17.84 -7.09
N GLY A 69 3.81 -16.97 -7.93
CA GLY A 69 4.54 -16.23 -8.97
C GLY A 69 5.36 -15.03 -8.49
N GLY A 70 5.38 -14.75 -7.18
CA GLY A 70 6.23 -13.73 -6.59
C GLY A 70 7.58 -14.32 -6.18
N ARG A 71 8.49 -14.48 -7.15
CA ARG A 71 9.89 -14.79 -6.82
C ARG A 71 10.44 -13.66 -5.95
N HIS A 72 10.75 -13.97 -4.70
CA HIS A 72 11.91 -13.39 -4.03
C HIS A 72 13.12 -13.64 -4.94
N ALA A 73 13.43 -12.69 -5.82
CA ALA A 73 14.75 -12.58 -6.38
C ALA A 73 15.58 -11.85 -5.31
N GLU A 74 16.38 -12.65 -4.63
CA GLU A 74 17.51 -12.20 -3.82
C GLU A 74 18.27 -11.11 -4.59
N SER A 75 18.26 -9.88 -4.06
CA SER A 75 19.31 -8.93 -4.36
C SER A 75 20.36 -9.12 -3.26
N PRO A 76 21.56 -9.66 -3.55
CA PRO A 76 22.61 -9.74 -2.55
C PRO A 76 22.98 -8.32 -2.15
N ARG A 77 22.63 -7.91 -0.92
CA ARG A 77 23.22 -6.73 -0.30
C ARG A 77 24.65 -7.08 0.10
N SER A 78 25.57 -7.07 -0.87
CA SER A 78 27.00 -6.90 -0.60
C SER A 78 27.32 -5.42 -0.79
N GLY A 79 26.95 -4.60 0.19
CA GLY A 79 27.42 -3.22 0.30
C GLY A 79 28.79 -3.20 0.96
N ALA A 80 29.82 -3.52 0.18
CA ALA A 80 31.19 -3.10 0.49
C ALA A 80 31.35 -1.67 -0.05
N TYR A 81 31.76 -0.75 0.82
CA TYR A 81 32.08 0.63 0.50
C TYR A 81 33.08 0.71 -0.67
N SER A 82 32.73 1.41 -1.74
CA SER A 82 33.70 1.98 -2.68
C SER A 82 33.11 3.21 -3.36
N GLU A 83 33.91 4.26 -3.40
CA GLU A 83 33.62 5.66 -3.71
C GLU A 83 33.00 5.91 -5.09
N GLU A 84 32.22 6.99 -5.17
CA GLU A 84 31.69 7.66 -6.38
C GLU A 84 32.80 8.05 -7.40
N PRO A 85 32.52 8.56 -8.63
CA PRO A 85 31.24 9.02 -9.21
C PRO A 85 30.98 8.56 -10.66
N MET A 86 29.77 8.82 -11.18
CA MET A 86 29.53 9.52 -12.47
C MET A 86 28.05 9.39 -12.86
N ALA A 87 27.42 10.55 -13.09
CA ALA A 87 26.06 10.74 -13.56
C ALA A 87 25.81 10.21 -14.99
N SER A 88 24.58 9.74 -15.26
CA SER A 88 23.76 9.91 -16.48
C SER A 88 22.46 9.06 -16.36
N PRO A 89 21.41 9.33 -17.15
CA PRO A 89 20.39 10.35 -16.95
C PRO A 89 19.02 9.74 -16.61
N HIS A 90 18.24 10.38 -15.74
CA HIS A 90 16.82 10.03 -15.56
C HIS A 90 16.03 10.65 -16.72
N GLU A 91 15.88 9.92 -17.82
CA GLU A 91 14.80 10.16 -18.78
C GLU A 91 13.62 9.24 -18.40
N ASP A 92 12.43 9.85 -18.40
CA ASP A 92 11.10 9.23 -18.24
C ASP A 92 10.59 8.89 -16.83
N ALA A 93 10.87 9.74 -15.84
CA ALA A 93 9.91 9.97 -14.76
C ALA A 93 9.23 11.32 -15.03
N GLN A 94 8.06 11.29 -15.66
CA GLN A 94 7.20 12.48 -15.63
C GLN A 94 6.89 12.77 -14.15
N PRO A 95 7.22 13.96 -13.64
CA PRO A 95 6.82 14.34 -12.29
C PRO A 95 5.30 14.39 -12.23
N ASP A 96 4.75 13.73 -11.23
CA ASP A 96 3.36 13.86 -10.83
C ASP A 96 3.10 15.36 -10.63
N GLU A 97 2.08 15.93 -11.31
CA GLU A 97 1.77 17.37 -11.24
C GLU A 97 1.56 17.84 -9.77
N ASP A 98 1.12 16.93 -8.91
CA ASP A 98 0.95 17.12 -7.47
C ASP A 98 2.30 17.30 -6.74
N TYR A 99 3.37 16.65 -7.22
CA TYR A 99 4.71 16.75 -6.64
C TYR A 99 5.36 18.09 -7.00
N ASP A 100 5.15 18.58 -8.22
CA ASP A 100 5.66 19.89 -8.65
C ASP A 100 4.99 21.04 -7.88
N GLU A 101 3.68 20.96 -7.62
CA GLU A 101 2.96 21.95 -6.82
C GLU A 101 3.44 21.97 -5.35
N LEU A 102 3.66 20.80 -4.76
CA LEU A 102 4.21 20.67 -3.42
C LEU A 102 5.65 21.20 -3.32
N MET A 103 6.47 20.96 -4.34
CA MET A 103 7.86 21.46 -4.37
C MET A 103 7.92 22.97 -4.63
N ALA A 104 6.99 23.53 -5.40
CA ALA A 104 6.88 24.98 -5.62
C ALA A 104 6.53 25.72 -4.31
N ILE A 105 5.59 25.19 -3.52
CA ILE A 105 5.22 25.78 -2.22
C ILE A 105 6.38 25.68 -1.22
N LEU A 106 7.14 24.59 -1.25
CA LEU A 106 8.28 24.39 -0.35
C LEU A 106 9.45 25.33 -0.66
N HIS A 107 9.66 25.66 -1.95
CA HIS A 107 10.76 26.52 -2.41
C HIS A 107 10.48 28.02 -2.18
N ASP A 108 9.22 28.43 -2.00
CA ASP A 108 8.82 29.83 -1.82
C ASP A 108 8.73 30.26 -0.34
N LEU A 109 9.13 29.39 0.59
CA LEU A 109 9.25 29.76 2.01
C LEU A 109 10.50 30.62 2.22
N PRO A 110 10.39 31.88 2.68
CA PRO A 110 11.56 32.66 3.03
C PRO A 110 12.26 31.99 4.21
N GLU A 111 13.53 31.64 4.01
CA GLU A 111 14.49 31.27 5.05
C GLU A 111 14.33 32.25 6.23
N ARG A 112 13.76 31.78 7.34
CA ARG A 112 13.72 32.54 8.59
C ARG A 112 15.14 32.66 9.13
N ALA A 113 15.86 33.68 8.65
CA ALA A 113 17.01 34.23 9.35
C ALA A 113 16.54 34.86 10.66
N GLY A 114 17.21 34.50 11.76
CA GLY A 114 16.89 34.89 13.13
C GLY A 114 17.24 36.33 13.50
#